data_AF-H3DQW5-F1
#
_entry.id   AF-H3DQW5-F1
#
_cell.length_a   1.000
_cell.length_b   1.000
_cell.length_c   1.000
_cell.angle_alpha   90.00
_cell.angle_beta   90.00
_cell.angle_gamma   90.00
#
_symmetry.space_group_name_H-M   'P 1'
#
loop_
_entity.id
_entity.type
_entity.pdbx_description
1 polymer ?
#
loop_
_entity_poly.entity_id
_entity_poly.type
_entity_poly.pdbx_seq_one_letter_code
_entity_poly.pdbx_strand_id
1 'polypeptide(L)'
;RAAAIASSLIRQKRQAREREKANACRGSSSPSNSKGANEKPSKLNVFSRVKLFGSRKKRKRRRPPEPQLKGIVTRLSSRQGFQLQLQPDGTIDGTKDED
;
A
#
# COMPACT_ATOMS: atom_id res chain seq x y z
N ARG A 1 -16.79 -2.82 -9.41
CA ARG A 1 -17.16 -3.98 -8.55
C ARG A 1 -16.35 -4.02 -7.25
N ALA A 2 -15.01 -4.03 -7.27
CA ALA A 2 -14.18 -4.09 -6.05
C ALA A 2 -14.42 -2.95 -5.03
N ALA A 3 -14.64 -1.71 -5.50
CA ALA A 3 -14.90 -0.57 -4.61
C ALA A 3 -16.18 -0.71 -3.77
N ALA A 4 -17.22 -1.36 -4.30
CA ALA A 4 -18.46 -1.61 -3.58
C ALA A 4 -18.25 -2.65 -2.45
N ILE A 5 -17.47 -3.70 -2.74
CA ILE A 5 -17.11 -4.74 -1.76
C ILE A 5 -16.28 -4.14 -0.62
N ALA A 6 -15.27 -3.34 -0.94
CA ALA A 6 -14.44 -2.66 0.06
C ALA A 6 -15.27 -1.67 0.90
N SER A 7 -16.17 -0.92 0.28
CA SER A 7 -17.06 0.03 0.97
C SER A 7 -18.01 -0.66 1.94
N SER A 8 -18.54 -1.83 1.57
CA SER A 8 -19.40 -2.65 2.44
C SER A 8 -18.63 -3.15 3.68
N LEU A 9 -17.44 -3.72 3.47
CA LEU A 9 -16.58 -4.22 4.56
C LEU A 9 -16.19 -3.13 5.57
N ILE A 10 -15.88 -1.92 5.11
CA ILE A 10 -15.53 -0.79 5.99
C ILE A 10 -16.72 -0.37 6.85
N ARG A 11 -17.93 -0.30 6.29
CA ARG A 11 -19.15 0.05 7.05
C ARG A 11 -19.46 -1.01 8.09
N GLN A 12 -19.36 -2.29 7.73
CA GLN A 12 -19.58 -3.42 8.63
C GLN A 12 -18.61 -3.38 9.82
N LYS A 13 -17.32 -3.10 9.56
CA LYS A 13 -16.30 -2.95 10.61
C LYS A 13 -16.53 -1.73 11.51
N ARG A 14 -17.01 -0.61 10.94
CA ARG A 14 -17.36 0.58 11.73
C ARG A 14 -18.56 0.33 12.63
N GLN A 15 -19.59 -0.35 12.16
CA GLN A 15 -20.78 -0.67 12.97
C GLN A 15 -20.44 -1.51 14.20
N ALA A 16 -19.54 -2.49 14.08
CA ALA A 16 -19.08 -3.28 15.23
C ALA A 16 -18.32 -2.43 16.27
N ARG A 17 -17.50 -1.46 15.82
CA ARG A 17 -16.75 -0.57 16.71
C ARG A 17 -17.59 0.57 17.29
N GLU A 18 -18.56 1.08 16.54
CA GLU A 18 -19.51 2.12 16.99
C GLU A 18 -20.43 1.61 18.09
N ARG A 19 -20.88 0.35 18.01
CA ARG A 19 -21.64 -0.30 19.10
C ARG A 19 -20.85 -0.34 20.41
N GLU A 20 -19.53 -0.47 20.34
CA GLU A 20 -18.66 -0.43 21.52
C GLU A 20 -18.38 1.01 21.99
N LYS A 21 -18.23 1.95 21.04
CA LYS A 21 -17.90 3.36 21.33
C LYS A 21 -19.09 4.18 21.85
N ALA A 22 -20.33 3.79 21.54
CA ALA A 22 -21.52 4.42 22.13
C ALA A 22 -21.55 4.30 23.67
N ASN A 23 -20.90 3.28 24.23
CA ASN A 23 -20.73 3.12 25.68
C ASN A 23 -19.56 3.95 26.26
N ALA A 24 -18.63 4.43 25.41
CA ALA A 24 -17.54 5.32 25.82
C ALA A 24 -17.91 6.82 25.70
N CYS A 25 -19.09 7.14 25.13
CA CYS A 25 -19.58 8.50 24.97
C CYS A 25 -20.53 8.97 26.09
N ARG A 26 -20.69 8.19 27.17
CA ARG A 26 -21.16 8.74 28.44
C ARG A 26 -20.04 9.54 29.07
N GLY A 27 -19.99 10.82 28.69
CA GLY A 27 -19.41 11.93 29.43
C GLY A 27 -18.07 11.64 30.11
N SER A 28 -17.00 12.12 29.49
CA SER A 28 -15.88 12.64 30.28
C SER A 28 -16.39 13.83 31.10
N SER A 29 -17.04 13.58 32.24
CA SER A 29 -17.25 14.61 33.25
C SER A 29 -15.89 14.92 33.85
N SER A 30 -15.39 16.12 33.57
CA SER A 30 -14.29 16.73 34.32
C SER A 30 -14.50 16.50 35.81
N PRO A 31 -13.49 16.11 36.59
CA PRO A 31 -13.67 15.96 38.03
C PRO A 31 -13.93 17.35 38.61
N SER A 32 -15.19 17.64 38.93
CA SER A 32 -15.56 18.73 39.82
C SER A 32 -15.01 18.39 41.21
N ASN A 33 -14.30 19.32 41.84
CA ASN A 33 -13.84 19.19 43.22
C ASN A 33 -15.02 18.97 44.17
N SER A 34 -15.31 17.73 44.51
CA SER A 34 -16.18 17.37 45.64
C SER A 34 -15.30 16.96 46.82
N LYS A 35 -15.31 17.79 47.87
CA LYS A 35 -14.87 17.45 49.22
C LYS A 35 -15.44 16.07 49.60
N GLY A 36 -14.56 15.07 49.74
CA GLY A 36 -14.88 13.72 50.19
C GLY A 36 -13.71 13.19 50.99
N ALA A 37 -13.99 12.79 52.23
CA ALA A 37 -13.02 12.39 53.23
C ALA A 37 -12.24 11.12 52.86
N ASN A 38 -11.01 11.07 53.39
CA ASN A 38 -10.23 9.90 53.81
C ASN A 38 -10.13 8.69 52.85
N GLU A 39 -8.92 8.43 52.38
CA GLU A 39 -8.17 7.17 52.56
C GLU A 39 -7.01 7.11 51.53
N LYS A 40 -5.78 7.28 52.04
CA LYS A 40 -4.49 6.81 51.49
C LYS A 40 -3.97 7.46 50.18
N PRO A 41 -2.69 7.90 50.15
CA PRO A 41 -2.05 8.28 48.90
C PRO A 41 -1.77 7.03 48.06
N SER A 42 -2.53 6.82 46.98
CA SER A 42 -2.22 5.79 45.99
C SER A 42 -0.92 6.15 45.26
N LYS A 43 0.21 5.64 45.77
CA LYS A 43 1.57 5.75 45.21
C LYS A 43 1.75 4.99 43.88
N LEU A 44 0.74 4.95 43.02
CA LEU A 44 0.77 4.27 41.72
C LEU A 44 0.43 5.25 40.60
N ASN A 45 1.24 6.30 40.47
CA ASN A 45 1.21 7.17 39.29
C ASN A 45 2.60 7.33 38.67
N VAL A 46 3.33 6.21 38.60
CA VAL A 46 4.69 6.13 38.05
C VAL A 46 4.78 5.03 37.00
N PHE A 47 3.79 4.96 36.11
CA PHE A 47 3.92 4.11 34.92
C PHE A 47 3.65 4.92 33.65
N SER A 48 4.75 5.09 32.92
CA SER A 48 4.86 5.11 31.45
C SER A 48 4.27 6.27 30.67
N ARG A 49 4.87 7.46 30.83
CA ARG A 49 4.95 8.44 29.72
C ARG A 49 6.11 8.12 28.77
N VAL A 50 6.24 6.88 28.32
CA VAL A 50 7.16 6.54 27.23
C VAL A 50 6.41 6.81 25.94
N LYS A 51 6.80 7.88 25.24
CA LYS A 51 6.33 8.18 23.87
C LYS A 51 6.98 7.15 22.94
N LEU A 52 6.37 5.96 22.86
CA LEU A 52 6.81 4.90 21.96
C LEU A 52 6.82 5.47 20.55
N PHE A 53 8.01 5.45 19.95
CA PHE A 53 8.38 6.08 18.70
C PHE A 53 7.26 6.06 17.65
N GLY A 54 7.00 7.25 17.09
CA GLY A 54 5.96 7.51 16.11
C GLY A 54 5.89 6.43 15.04
N SER A 55 4.65 6.06 14.72
CA SER A 55 4.26 5.13 13.66
C SER A 55 5.21 5.31 12.47
N ARG A 56 6.13 4.37 12.28
CA ARG A 56 6.97 4.32 11.08
C ARG A 56 6.00 4.21 9.91
N LYS A 57 5.69 5.34 9.26
CA LYS A 57 4.93 5.39 8.01
C LYS A 57 5.61 4.36 7.12
N LYS A 58 4.91 3.26 6.80
CA LYS A 58 5.36 2.26 5.82
C LYS A 58 5.76 3.07 4.58
N ARG A 59 7.06 3.28 4.39
CA ARG A 59 7.58 3.98 3.21
C ARG A 59 7.00 3.22 2.03
N LYS A 60 6.27 3.92 1.15
CA LYS A 60 5.81 3.33 -0.12
C LYS A 60 7.04 2.67 -0.71
N ARG A 61 7.03 1.33 -0.83
CA ARG A 61 8.15 0.61 -1.45
C ARG A 61 8.32 1.24 -2.83
N ARG A 62 9.48 1.85 -3.07
CA ARG A 62 9.80 2.34 -4.41
C ARG A 62 9.85 1.11 -5.29
N ARG A 63 9.11 1.13 -6.41
CA ARG A 63 9.23 0.08 -7.41
C ARG A 63 10.69 0.08 -7.88
N PRO A 64 11.32 -1.09 -8.04
CA PRO A 64 12.62 -1.17 -8.70
C PRO A 64 12.53 -0.48 -10.07
N PRO A 65 13.59 0.20 -10.51
CA PRO A 65 13.66 0.71 -11.87
C PRO A 65 13.51 -0.46 -12.87
N GLU A 66 12.92 -0.18 -14.02
CA GLU A 66 12.79 -1.16 -15.09
C GLU A 66 14.19 -1.57 -15.58
N PRO A 67 14.46 -2.88 -15.76
CA PRO A 67 15.76 -3.34 -16.22
C PRO A 67 16.02 -2.83 -17.64
N GLN A 68 17.14 -2.13 -17.82
CA GLN A 68 17.60 -1.72 -19.13
C GLN A 68 18.37 -2.90 -19.76
N LEU A 69 17.73 -3.58 -20.70
CA LEU A 69 18.39 -4.62 -21.48
C LEU A 69 19.22 -3.97 -22.60
N LYS A 70 20.43 -4.48 -22.83
CA LYS A 70 21.23 -4.10 -24.00
C LYS A 70 20.76 -4.95 -25.19
N GLY A 71 20.21 -4.29 -26.21
CA GLY A 71 19.86 -4.93 -27.48
C GLY A 71 21.08 -5.10 -28.39
N ILE A 72 20.88 -5.83 -29.49
CA ILE A 72 21.86 -5.95 -30.59
C ILE A 72 21.24 -5.53 -31.91
N VAL A 73 22.07 -5.02 -32.82
CA VAL A 73 21.71 -4.83 -34.23
C VAL A 73 22.22 -6.04 -34.99
N THR A 74 21.31 -6.85 -35.53
CA THR A 74 21.66 -8.06 -36.28
C THR A 74 20.71 -8.25 -37.46
N ARG A 75 21.25 -8.72 -38.59
CA ARG A 75 20.44 -9.33 -39.66
C ARG A 75 20.10 -10.76 -39.26
N LEU A 76 18.92 -11.24 -39.65
CA LEU A 76 18.48 -12.60 -39.37
C LEU A 76 18.33 -13.36 -40.69
N SER A 77 19.23 -14.31 -40.94
CA SER A 77 19.20 -15.14 -42.14
C SER A 77 18.48 -16.46 -41.88
N SER A 78 17.51 -16.78 -42.72
CA SER A 78 16.84 -18.09 -42.76
C SER A 78 17.74 -19.12 -43.42
N ARG A 79 17.63 -20.39 -42.98
CA ARG A 79 18.30 -21.53 -43.64
C ARG A 79 17.83 -21.75 -45.09
N GLN A 80 16.70 -21.17 -45.46
CA GLN A 80 16.16 -21.20 -46.82
C GLN A 80 16.86 -20.20 -47.76
N GLY A 81 17.82 -19.41 -47.28
CA GLY A 81 18.57 -18.45 -48.09
C GLY A 81 17.88 -17.09 -48.25
N PHE A 82 17.10 -16.65 -47.25
CA PHE A 82 16.45 -15.34 -47.22
C PHE A 82 16.82 -14.57 -45.96
N GLN A 83 16.84 -13.25 -46.01
CA GLN A 83 16.97 -12.38 -44.85
C GLN A 83 15.62 -11.88 -44.39
N LEU A 84 15.36 -11.92 -43.09
CA LEU A 84 14.10 -11.45 -42.52
C LEU A 84 14.01 -9.93 -42.62
N GLN A 85 12.95 -9.43 -43.25
CA GLN A 85 12.62 -8.02 -43.37
C GLN A 85 11.26 -7.72 -42.74
N LEU A 86 11.17 -6.56 -42.09
CA LEU A 86 9.91 -5.96 -41.66
C LEU A 86 9.72 -4.68 -42.48
N GLN A 87 8.65 -4.64 -43.25
CA GLN A 87 8.30 -3.49 -44.08
C GLN A 87 7.66 -2.35 -43.26
N PRO A 88 7.63 -1.10 -43.76
CA PRO A 88 7.03 0.03 -43.06
C PRO A 88 5.52 -0.10 -42.79
N ASP A 89 4.82 -0.91 -43.59
CA ASP A 89 3.40 -1.23 -43.42
C ASP A 89 3.15 -2.33 -42.37
N GLY A 90 4.21 -2.93 -41.83
CA GLY A 90 4.16 -3.99 -40.83
C GLY A 90 4.20 -5.42 -41.40
N THR A 91 4.28 -5.59 -42.71
CA THR A 91 4.41 -6.92 -43.35
C THR A 91 5.79 -7.53 -43.04
N ILE A 92 5.82 -8.82 -42.68
CA ILE A 92 7.06 -9.58 -42.45
C ILE A 92 7.28 -10.53 -43.62
N ASP A 93 8.39 -10.36 -44.33
CA ASP A 93 8.77 -11.17 -45.48
C ASP A 93 10.28 -11.46 -45.50
N GLY A 94 10.72 -12.20 -46.53
CA GLY A 94 12.12 -12.58 -46.71
C GLY A 94 12.68 -11.99 -48.00
N THR A 95 13.77 -11.23 -47.93
CA THR A 95 14.50 -10.77 -49.11
C THR A 95 15.64 -11.71 -49.45
N LYS A 96 15.91 -11.88 -50.73
CA LYS A 96 17.22 -12.36 -51.18
C LYS A 96 18.08 -11.12 -51.31
N ASP A 97 18.94 -10.87 -50.32
CA ASP A 97 20.03 -9.94 -50.54
C ASP A 97 20.97 -10.62 -51.54
N GLU A 98 20.87 -10.23 -52.80
CA GLU A 98 21.93 -10.41 -53.77
C GLU A 98 22.91 -9.25 -53.52
N ASP A 99 24.18 -9.55 -53.26
CA ASP A 99 25.24 -8.54 -53.25
C ASP A 99 25.27 -7.74 -54.56
#